data_AF-A0A943D9I3-F1
#
_entry.id   AF-A0A943D9I3-F1
#
_cell.length_a   1.000
_cell.length_b   1.000
_cell.length_c   1.000
_cell.angle_alpha   90.00
_cell.angle_beta   90.00
_cell.angle_gamma   90.00
#
_symmetry.space_group_name_H-M   'P 1'
#
loop_
_entity.id
_entity.type
_entity.pdbx_description
1 polymer ?
#
loop_
_entity_poly.entity_id
_entity_poly.type
_entity_poly.pdbx_seq_one_letter_code
_entity_poly.pdbx_strand_id
1 'polypeptide(L)'
;MPVVSSLANLPKDGEFYSNNCVDGHCIGCGECCTDLLPTTRREIVRLRDYAKKHQLKEHRLPAGAAMESVDLTCPFRNEETKRCEVYPVRPLICRAFICSRTLQAARKTRDLVQSDRDIHSLRWEIFKNPESIALIQAAQRAATKK
;
A
#
# COMPACT_ATOMS: atom_id res chain seq x y z
N MET A 1 10.94 17.94 -1.45
CA MET A 1 9.61 17.32 -1.65
C MET A 1 8.94 17.25 -0.30
N PRO A 2 7.71 17.78 -0.11
CA PRO A 2 7.08 17.78 1.19
C PRO A 2 6.75 16.34 1.61
N VAL A 3 7.15 15.99 2.82
CA VAL A 3 6.96 14.66 3.40
C VAL A 3 5.48 14.51 3.74
N VAL A 4 4.76 13.70 2.96
CA VAL A 4 3.34 13.36 3.21
C VAL A 4 3.22 12.30 4.31
N SER A 5 3.80 12.58 5.48
CA SER A 5 3.76 11.70 6.66
C SER A 5 2.58 11.99 7.60
N SER A 6 1.68 12.91 7.24
CA SER A 6 0.52 13.29 8.04
C SER A 6 -0.71 13.58 7.18
N LEU A 7 -1.87 13.10 7.62
CA LEU A 7 -3.20 13.39 7.04
C LEU A 7 -3.48 14.90 6.91
N ALA A 8 -2.83 15.74 7.72
CA ALA A 8 -2.97 17.19 7.67
C ALA A 8 -2.28 17.83 6.44
N ASN A 9 -1.40 17.10 5.76
CA ASN A 9 -0.61 17.59 4.64
C ASN A 9 -1.05 17.01 3.29
N LEU A 10 -2.30 16.53 3.20
CA LEU A 10 -2.87 16.13 1.92
C LEU A 10 -2.98 17.36 1.00
N PRO A 11 -2.57 17.26 -0.29
CA PRO A 11 -2.72 18.34 -1.24
C PRO A 11 -4.18 18.79 -1.33
N LYS A 12 -4.38 20.11 -1.45
CA LYS A 12 -5.68 20.68 -1.77
C LYS A 12 -6.03 20.35 -3.23
N ASP A 13 -7.33 20.39 -3.52
CA ASP A 13 -7.88 19.99 -4.80
C ASP A 13 -7.20 20.74 -5.96
N GLY A 14 -6.58 19.99 -6.88
CA GLY A 14 -5.92 20.54 -8.07
C GLY A 14 -4.39 20.50 -8.07
N GLU A 15 -3.73 20.15 -6.97
CA GLU A 15 -2.26 20.08 -6.93
C GLU A 15 -1.75 18.63 -6.89
N PHE A 16 -1.16 18.21 -8.01
CA PHE A 16 -0.36 17.00 -8.25
C PHE A 16 -0.90 15.68 -7.67
N TYR A 17 -1.79 15.04 -8.42
CA TYR A 17 -1.93 13.59 -8.40
C TYR A 17 -1.25 13.05 -9.66
N SER A 18 -0.21 12.23 -9.52
CA SER A 18 0.37 11.51 -10.66
C SER A 18 -0.72 10.63 -11.26
N ASN A 19 -1.15 10.93 -12.49
CA ASN A 19 -2.17 10.15 -13.19
C ASN A 19 -1.51 8.94 -13.86
N ASN A 20 -1.65 7.76 -13.25
CA ASN A 20 -1.20 6.51 -13.83
C ASN A 20 -2.36 5.50 -13.98
N CYS A 21 -3.57 5.99 -14.25
CA CYS A 21 -4.70 5.15 -14.58
C CYS A 21 -5.33 5.62 -15.89
N VAL A 22 -5.83 4.67 -16.69
CA VAL A 22 -6.57 4.93 -17.92
C VAL A 22 -7.98 4.40 -17.72
N ASP A 23 -8.99 5.24 -17.92
CA ASP A 23 -10.41 4.90 -17.73
C ASP A 23 -10.76 4.29 -16.37
N GLY A 24 -10.14 4.79 -15.30
CA GLY A 24 -10.35 4.28 -13.93
C GLY A 24 -9.68 2.93 -13.64
N HIS A 25 -8.85 2.43 -14.56
CA HIS A 25 -8.11 1.19 -14.39
C HIS A 25 -6.63 1.46 -14.11
N CYS A 26 -6.10 0.79 -13.09
CA CYS A 26 -4.66 0.81 -12.80
C CYS A 26 -3.89 0.27 -14.01
N ILE A 27 -2.98 1.06 -14.57
CA ILE A 27 -2.11 0.62 -15.67
C ILE A 27 -0.87 -0.16 -15.17
N GLY A 28 -0.71 -0.26 -13.84
CA GLY A 28 0.41 -0.95 -13.23
C GLY A 28 1.70 -0.14 -13.30
N CYS A 29 1.70 1.14 -12.92
CA CYS A 29 2.94 1.92 -12.79
C CYS A 29 3.77 1.55 -11.55
N GLY A 30 3.11 1.14 -10.45
CA GLY A 30 3.76 0.80 -9.17
C GLY A 30 3.79 1.93 -8.13
N GLU A 31 3.53 3.19 -8.49
CA GLU A 31 3.64 4.37 -7.60
C GLU A 31 2.80 4.29 -6.31
N CYS A 32 1.62 3.68 -6.38
CA CYS A 32 0.75 3.50 -5.20
C CYS A 32 0.92 2.13 -4.52
N CYS A 33 1.80 1.27 -5.03
CA CYS A 33 2.00 -0.09 -4.54
C CYS A 33 3.01 -0.11 -3.39
N THR A 34 2.54 0.09 -2.17
CA THR A 34 3.35 0.06 -0.94
C THR A 34 3.00 -1.14 -0.03
N ASP A 35 3.94 -1.50 0.84
CA ASP A 35 3.80 -2.51 1.88
C ASP A 35 2.83 -2.11 3.00
N LEU A 36 2.83 -0.83 3.40
CA LEU A 36 2.04 -0.33 4.52
C LEU A 36 0.67 0.15 4.06
N LEU A 37 -0.39 -0.59 4.41
CA LEU A 37 -1.74 -0.28 3.97
C LEU A 37 -2.77 -0.34 5.10
N PRO A 38 -3.72 0.62 5.16
CA PRO A 38 -4.91 0.53 6.00
C PRO A 38 -5.81 -0.61 5.52
N THR A 39 -5.87 -1.69 6.30
CA THR A 39 -6.64 -2.88 5.97
C THR A 39 -7.34 -3.43 7.20
N THR A 40 -8.40 -4.19 6.97
CA THR A 40 -9.07 -4.93 8.04
C THR A 40 -8.40 -6.28 8.24
N ARG A 41 -8.53 -6.87 9.43
CA ARG A 41 -8.07 -8.26 9.69
C ARG A 41 -8.65 -9.27 8.71
N ARG A 42 -9.91 -9.09 8.29
CA ARG A 42 -10.55 -9.96 7.28
C ARG A 42 -9.88 -9.88 5.91
N GLU A 43 -9.45 -8.69 5.48
CA GLU A 43 -8.69 -8.53 4.24
C GLU A 43 -7.31 -9.17 4.33
N ILE A 44 -6.64 -9.04 5.47
CA ILE A 44 -5.35 -9.71 5.71
C ILE A 44 -5.50 -11.24 5.62
N VAL A 45 -6.52 -11.82 6.25
CA VAL A 45 -6.79 -13.27 6.15
C VAL A 45 -7.03 -13.67 4.69
N ARG A 46 -7.87 -12.93 3.96
CA ARG A 46 -8.13 -13.21 2.54
C ARG A 46 -6.86 -13.16 1.68
N LEU A 47 -6.00 -12.18 1.90
CA LEU A 47 -4.71 -12.07 1.20
C LEU A 47 -3.81 -13.25 1.52
N ARG A 48 -3.76 -13.67 2.80
CA ARG A 48 -2.93 -14.79 3.26
C ARG A 48 -3.37 -16.10 2.64
N ASP A 49 -4.69 -16.36 2.65
CA ASP A 49 -5.26 -17.57 2.08
C ASP A 49 -5.01 -17.64 0.57
N TYR A 50 -5.17 -16.52 -0.13
CA TYR A 50 -4.86 -16.42 -1.55
C TYR A 50 -3.37 -16.66 -1.83
N ALA A 51 -2.47 -16.00 -1.09
CA ALA A 51 -1.03 -16.17 -1.24
C ALA A 51 -0.60 -17.63 -1.01
N LYS A 52 -1.14 -18.28 0.02
CA LYS A 52 -0.88 -19.69 0.31
C LYS A 52 -1.41 -20.61 -0.79
N LYS A 53 -2.66 -20.40 -1.24
CA LYS A 53 -3.30 -21.21 -2.29
C LYS A 53 -2.54 -21.13 -3.62
N HIS A 54 -2.04 -19.95 -3.96
CA HIS A 54 -1.33 -19.69 -5.22
C HIS A 54 0.19 -19.79 -5.09
N GLN A 55 0.71 -20.18 -3.92
CA GLN A 55 2.14 -20.32 -3.64
C GLN A 55 2.95 -19.06 -3.99
N LEU A 56 2.38 -17.89 -3.72
CA LEU A 56 3.01 -16.62 -4.04
C LEU A 56 4.29 -16.45 -3.23
N LYS A 57 5.28 -15.81 -3.84
CA LYS A 57 6.52 -15.41 -3.20
C LYS A 57 6.52 -13.90 -2.98
N GLU A 58 7.25 -13.47 -1.96
CA GLU A 58 7.47 -12.06 -1.69
C GLU A 58 8.28 -11.44 -2.83
N HIS A 59 7.74 -10.40 -3.46
CA HIS A 59 8.50 -9.54 -4.36
C HIS A 59 9.31 -8.51 -3.57
N ARG A 60 10.55 -8.30 -4.01
CA ARG A 60 11.48 -7.35 -3.39
C ARG A 60 12.19 -6.53 -4.45
N LEU A 61 12.59 -5.32 -4.06
CA LEU A 61 13.57 -4.56 -4.82
C LEU A 61 14.93 -5.29 -4.81
N PRO A 62 15.72 -5.18 -5.89
CA PRO A 62 17.09 -5.67 -5.90
C PRO A 62 17.91 -5.08 -4.75
N ALA A 63 18.82 -5.86 -4.18
CA ALA A 63 19.73 -5.41 -3.13
C ALA A 63 20.49 -4.15 -3.58
N GLY A 64 20.42 -3.07 -2.78
CA GLY A 64 21.04 -1.78 -3.08
C GLY A 64 20.19 -0.79 -3.90
N ALA A 65 18.99 -1.18 -4.35
CA ALA A 65 18.08 -0.28 -5.05
C ALA A 65 17.23 0.59 -4.11
N ALA A 66 17.04 0.16 -2.86
CA ALA A 66 16.37 0.96 -1.84
C ALA A 66 17.36 2.02 -1.30
N MET A 67 17.08 3.30 -1.55
CA MET A 67 17.82 4.41 -0.92
C MET A 67 17.65 4.43 0.61
N GLU A 68 16.54 3.86 1.10
CA GLU A 68 16.28 3.59 2.50
C GLU A 68 16.69 2.16 2.82
N SER A 69 17.15 1.90 4.05
CA SER A 69 17.59 0.56 4.49
C SER A 69 16.48 -0.51 4.49
N VAL A 70 15.25 -0.16 4.09
CA VAL A 70 14.10 -1.06 4.10
C VAL A 70 13.27 -0.90 2.82
N ASP A 71 12.93 -2.04 2.21
CA ASP A 71 12.05 -2.09 1.06
C ASP A 71 10.58 -1.84 1.47
N LEU A 72 10.01 -0.71 1.05
CA LEU A 72 8.61 -0.33 1.31
C LEU A 72 7.67 -0.62 0.12
N THR A 73 8.17 -1.28 -0.93
CA THR A 73 7.33 -1.68 -2.06
C THR A 73 6.36 -2.78 -1.68
N CYS A 74 5.21 -2.83 -2.34
CA CYS A 74 4.20 -3.86 -2.10
C CYS A 74 4.77 -5.26 -2.42
N PRO A 75 4.71 -6.22 -1.49
CA PRO A 75 5.31 -7.54 -1.68
C PRO A 75 4.57 -8.43 -2.70
N PHE A 76 3.43 -7.96 -3.24
CA PHE A 76 2.66 -8.65 -4.30
C PHE A 76 2.83 -8.03 -5.69
N ARG A 77 3.65 -6.98 -5.78
CA ARG A 77 3.90 -6.26 -7.01
C ARG A 77 5.10 -6.89 -7.72
N ASN A 78 4.84 -7.53 -8.85
CA ASN A 78 5.89 -8.07 -9.70
C ASN A 78 6.41 -6.93 -10.60
N GLU A 79 7.64 -6.48 -10.35
CA GLU A 79 8.23 -5.35 -11.06
C GLU A 79 8.70 -5.69 -12.49
N GLU A 80 8.97 -6.97 -12.78
CA GLU A 80 9.32 -7.42 -14.14
C GLU A 80 8.10 -7.38 -15.07
N THR A 81 6.98 -7.94 -14.60
CA THR A 81 5.73 -8.02 -15.38
C THR A 81 4.84 -6.80 -15.21
N LYS A 82 5.17 -5.90 -14.26
CA LYS A 82 4.36 -4.75 -13.86
C LYS A 82 2.92 -5.14 -13.46
N ARG A 83 2.74 -6.31 -12.85
CA ARG A 83 1.43 -6.85 -12.43
C ARG A 83 1.33 -7.02 -10.91
N CYS A 84 0.10 -7.00 -10.41
CA CYS A 84 -0.22 -7.33 -9.01
C CYS A 84 -0.71 -8.77 -8.95
N GLU A 85 0.00 -9.64 -8.23
CA GLU A 85 -0.33 -11.07 -8.19
C GLU A 85 -1.59 -11.38 -7.36
N VAL A 86 -2.02 -10.42 -6.53
CA VAL A 86 -3.25 -10.49 -5.73
C VAL A 86 -4.37 -9.61 -6.29
N TYR A 87 -4.31 -9.22 -7.57
CA TYR A 87 -5.29 -8.32 -8.21
C TYR A 87 -6.77 -8.67 -7.92
N PRO A 88 -7.20 -9.95 -7.97
CA PRO A 88 -8.60 -10.35 -7.71
C PRO A 88 -9.05 -10.15 -6.26
N VAL A 89 -8.11 -10.23 -5.31
CA VAL A 89 -8.38 -10.14 -3.86
C VAL A 89 -7.82 -8.86 -3.23
N ARG A 90 -7.49 -7.85 -4.06
CA ARG A 90 -6.99 -6.55 -3.59
C ARG A 90 -7.84 -5.99 -2.44
N PRO A 91 -7.22 -5.44 -1.38
CA PRO A 91 -7.94 -4.73 -0.32
C PRO A 91 -8.78 -3.58 -0.87
N LEU A 92 -9.79 -3.16 -0.11
CA LEU A 92 -10.68 -2.07 -0.51
C LEU A 92 -9.90 -0.77 -0.73
N ILE A 93 -8.87 -0.51 0.07
CA ILE A 93 -8.01 0.68 -0.12
C ILE A 93 -7.34 0.66 -1.50
N CYS A 94 -6.83 -0.48 -1.97
CA CYS A 94 -6.21 -0.59 -3.31
C CYS A 94 -7.23 -0.54 -4.46
N ARG A 95 -8.48 -0.93 -4.22
CA ARG A 95 -9.56 -0.82 -5.22
C ARG A 95 -10.09 0.60 -5.33
N ALA A 96 -10.19 1.30 -4.20
CA ALA A 96 -10.61 2.69 -4.15
C ALA A 96 -9.47 3.63 -4.57
N PHE A 97 -8.21 3.30 -4.25
CA PHE A 97 -6.98 4.03 -4.60
C PHE A 97 -6.49 3.71 -5.99
N ILE A 98 -7.17 4.34 -6.93
CA ILE A 98 -6.76 4.51 -8.31
C ILE A 98 -6.05 5.87 -8.38
N CYS A 99 -4.75 5.90 -8.67
CA CYS A 99 -3.90 7.10 -8.79
C CYS A 99 -4.26 7.92 -10.04
N SER A 100 -5.50 8.39 -10.10
CA SER A 100 -6.03 9.28 -11.14
C SER A 100 -7.19 10.12 -10.60
N ARG A 101 -7.13 10.46 -9.30
CA ARG A 101 -8.35 10.79 -8.56
C ARG A 101 -8.92 12.16 -8.85
N THR A 102 -10.24 12.18 -8.93
CA THR A 102 -11.05 13.36 -8.67
C THR A 102 -11.25 13.56 -7.16
N LEU A 103 -11.63 14.78 -6.81
CA LEU A 103 -11.96 15.27 -5.46
C LEU A 103 -12.85 14.32 -4.63
N GLN A 104 -13.91 13.79 -5.24
CA GLN A 104 -14.87 12.90 -4.57
C GLN A 104 -14.25 11.52 -4.28
N ALA A 105 -13.41 11.00 -5.19
CA ALA A 105 -12.68 9.75 -4.97
C ALA A 105 -11.59 9.89 -3.90
N ALA A 106 -10.97 11.07 -3.81
CA ALA A 106 -10.03 11.40 -2.74
C ALA A 106 -10.74 11.41 -1.37
N ARG A 107 -11.92 12.04 -1.26
CA ARG A 107 -12.76 12.02 -0.04
C ARG A 107 -13.15 10.61 0.37
N LYS A 108 -13.70 9.80 -0.54
CA LYS A 108 -14.07 8.40 -0.26
C LYS A 108 -12.93 7.60 0.36
N THR A 109 -11.70 7.96 0.03
CA THR A 109 -10.53 7.23 0.51
C THR A 109 -10.00 7.77 1.79
N ARG A 110 -10.07 9.09 1.99
CA ARG A 110 -9.93 9.64 3.32
C ARG A 110 -10.91 8.96 4.27
N ASP A 111 -12.16 8.78 3.87
CA ASP A 111 -13.16 8.08 4.68
C ASP A 111 -12.81 6.60 4.90
N LEU A 112 -12.27 5.91 3.88
CA LEU A 112 -11.72 4.55 4.06
C LEU A 112 -10.54 4.52 5.03
N VAL A 113 -9.63 5.50 4.97
CA VAL A 113 -8.48 5.60 5.88
C VAL A 113 -8.93 5.98 7.30
N GLN A 114 -10.03 6.73 7.42
CA GLN A 114 -10.65 7.12 8.70
C GLN A 114 -11.62 6.06 9.24
N SER A 115 -11.96 5.03 8.46
CA SER A 115 -12.77 3.88 8.92
C SER A 115 -11.98 2.98 9.86
N ASP A 116 -12.66 2.07 10.57
CA ASP A 116 -12.10 1.07 11.50
C ASP A 116 -11.12 0.09 10.78
N ARG A 117 -9.91 0.57 10.49
CA ARG A 117 -8.85 -0.12 9.76
C ARG A 117 -7.52 0.21 10.40
N ASP A 118 -6.72 -0.82 10.61
CA ASP A 118 -5.37 -0.67 11.11
C ASP A 118 -4.37 -0.60 9.96
N ILE A 119 -3.26 0.10 10.19
CA ILE A 119 -2.11 0.07 9.28
C ILE A 119 -1.40 -1.27 9.46
N HIS A 120 -1.33 -2.04 8.39
CA HIS A 120 -0.63 -3.32 8.34
C HIS A 120 0.51 -3.28 7.33
N SER A 121 1.64 -3.89 7.67
CA SER A 121 2.63 -4.35 6.68
C SER A 121 2.13 -5.65 6.08
N LEU A 122 1.88 -5.65 4.77
CA LEU A 122 1.51 -6.85 4.05
C LEU A 122 2.64 -7.89 4.09
N ARG A 123 3.89 -7.43 4.01
CA ARG A 123 5.08 -8.27 4.03
C ARG A 123 5.19 -9.05 5.34
N TRP A 124 5.00 -8.39 6.47
CA TRP A 124 4.95 -9.06 7.78
C TRP A 124 3.71 -9.95 7.93
N GLU A 125 2.53 -9.44 7.59
CA GLU A 125 1.27 -10.14 7.84
C GLU A 125 1.17 -11.45 7.03
N ILE A 126 1.74 -11.46 5.82
CA ILE A 126 1.59 -12.54 4.84
C ILE A 126 2.83 -13.43 4.78
N PHE A 127 4.02 -12.84 4.66
CA PHE A 127 5.28 -13.58 4.44
C PHE A 127 6.14 -13.73 5.70
N LYS A 128 5.77 -13.07 6.81
CA LYS A 128 6.49 -13.12 8.09
C LYS A 128 7.95 -12.68 8.00
N ASN A 129 8.28 -11.82 7.02
CA ASN A 129 9.62 -11.26 6.90
C ASN A 129 9.88 -10.23 8.02
N PRO A 130 10.92 -10.44 8.85
CA PRO A 130 11.21 -9.60 10.00
C PRO A 130 11.79 -8.22 9.67
N GLU A 131 12.29 -7.99 8.46
CA GLU A 131 12.85 -6.68 8.04
C GLU A 131 11.82 -5.54 8.16
N SER A 132 10.53 -5.85 8.04
CA SER A 132 9.43 -4.90 8.18
C SER A 132 9.09 -4.56 9.64
N ILE A 133 9.52 -5.37 10.62
CA ILE A 133 9.17 -5.22 12.03
C ILE A 133 9.71 -3.90 12.60
N ALA A 134 10.95 -3.54 12.25
CA ALA A 134 11.59 -2.32 12.74
C ALA A 134 10.79 -1.06 12.39
N LEU A 135 10.18 -1.03 11.21
CA LEU A 135 9.33 0.06 10.73
C LEU A 135 7.94 0.06 11.37
N ILE A 136 7.31 -1.11 11.53
CA ILE A 136 6.02 -1.21 12.23
C ILE A 136 6.16 -0.70 13.67
N GLN A 137 7.24 -1.09 14.36
CA GLN A 137 7.54 -0.60 15.71
C GLN A 137 7.80 0.91 15.73
N ALA A 138 8.48 1.47 14.73
CA ALA A 138 8.69 2.91 14.62
C ALA A 138 7.38 3.68 14.34
N ALA A 139 6.54 3.18 13.43
CA ALA A 139 5.25 3.79 13.07
C ALA A 139 4.24 3.72 14.23
N GLN A 140 4.19 2.61 14.96
CA GLN A 140 3.36 2.46 16.16
C GLN A 140 3.79 3.39 17.31
N ARG A 141 5.11 3.61 17.49
CA ARG A 141 5.65 4.58 18.45
C ARG A 141 5.36 6.03 18.07
N ALA A 142 5.32 6.33 16.77
CA ALA A 142 4.93 7.66 16.27
C ALA A 142 3.43 7.91 16.43
N ALA A 143 2.59 6.88 16.28
CA ALA A 143 1.14 6.97 16.45
C ALA A 143 0.69 7.08 17.92
N THR A 144 1.45 6.53 18.87
CA THR A 144 1.18 6.59 20.32
C THR A 144 1.72 7.87 20.99
N LYS A 145 2.51 8.69 20.29
CA LYS A 145 3.03 9.98 20.77
C LYS A 145 2.11 11.18 20.47
N LYS A 146 0.83 10.92 20.17
CA LYS A 146 -0.17 11.95 19.86
C LYS A 146 -1.15 12.15 21.01
#